data_AF-A0A556UFI5-F1
#
_entry.id   AF-A0A556UFI5-F1
#
_cell.length_a   1.000
_cell.length_b   1.000
_cell.length_c   1.000
_cell.angle_alpha   90.00
_cell.angle_beta   90.00
_cell.angle_gamma   90.00
#
_symmetry.space_group_name_H-M   'P 1'
#
loop_
_entity.id
_entity.type
_entity.pdbx_description
1 polymer ?
#
loop_
_entity_poly.entity_id
_entity_poly.type
_entity_poly.pdbx_seq_one_letter_code
_entity_poly.pdbx_strand_id
1 'polypeptide(L)'
;MAAQNIAVWSEIEKAEKENRRELVLQGATVDEKIKTSSGVHPKLYSLNLLNYLEISQCPSLHEIHEDIKNLSHLQSLILCRNKISALPKSIGELKSLKVLDLSVNELQALPEEICSLSELTTLNVSCNNVAVLPDGLSRCTRLSSINVGKNALVCLPEELFSSKLELLNTVIASENNIEHLSTDIHNLPALKVLDLSSNKLSEIPFELADCPKLKDINFKGNKLKDKRLEKMVNGCQTKSVLDYLRAGGRGKGKGKQLDAGGAEQTDRNRNVSKKKNAAKQKDKKEEVDELQQMVVKILNLSESPSSIIVKVSPQVKNVRPYIVCCIVKGMNLKPGNALKRFLATQTKLHDDICAKRTTATIATHDLSSLKGPLHYDARAPDVLNIVPLGRKEMKASNLLKMLQQEADEQRKQKKKQNVSGLHK
;
A
#
# COMPACT_ATOMS: atom_id res chain seq x y z
N MET A 1 53.81 14.25 -0.26
CA MET A 1 53.23 14.80 -1.50
C MET A 1 52.84 16.24 -1.21
N ALA A 2 53.35 17.19 -1.99
CA ALA A 2 53.28 18.61 -1.70
C ALA A 2 51.82 19.10 -1.66
N ALA A 3 51.37 19.56 -0.48
CA ALA A 3 50.15 20.33 -0.37
C ALA A 3 50.36 21.63 -1.15
N GLN A 4 49.75 21.75 -2.33
CA GLN A 4 49.61 23.04 -2.97
C GLN A 4 48.93 23.97 -1.97
N ASN A 5 49.58 25.08 -1.66
CA ASN A 5 49.06 26.11 -0.76
C ASN A 5 47.93 26.85 -1.50
N ILE A 6 46.78 26.18 -1.64
CA ILE A 6 45.60 26.71 -2.30
C ILE A 6 45.07 27.82 -1.40
N ALA A 7 44.93 29.03 -1.94
CA ALA A 7 44.39 30.15 -1.20
C ALA A 7 42.97 29.82 -0.72
N VAL A 8 42.71 30.07 0.57
CA VAL A 8 41.38 29.88 1.15
C VAL A 8 40.40 30.80 0.43
N TRP A 9 39.21 30.30 0.14
CA TRP A 9 38.21 31.09 -0.54
C TRP A 9 37.69 32.19 0.38
N SER A 10 37.64 33.43 -0.09
CA SER A 10 37.24 34.60 0.70
C SER A 10 35.84 34.47 1.33
N GLU A 11 34.94 33.72 0.69
CA GLU A 11 33.61 33.41 1.21
C GLU A 11 33.67 32.53 2.47
N ILE A 12 34.59 31.56 2.50
CA ILE A 12 34.83 30.66 3.64
C ILE A 12 35.49 31.42 4.79
N GLU A 13 36.52 32.23 4.50
CA GLU A 13 37.19 33.06 5.51
C GLU A 13 36.22 34.06 6.16
N LYS A 14 35.35 34.67 5.35
CA LYS A 14 34.31 35.58 5.85
C LYS A 14 33.31 34.84 6.74
N ALA A 15 32.90 33.63 6.36
CA ALA A 15 31.99 32.82 7.16
C ALA A 15 32.59 32.42 8.51
N GLU A 16 33.88 32.10 8.54
CA GLU A 16 34.63 31.82 9.77
C GLU A 16 34.72 33.06 10.67
N LYS A 17 35.21 34.19 10.12
CA LYS A 17 35.43 35.43 10.87
C LYS A 17 34.15 36.00 11.48
N GLU A 18 33.04 35.91 10.76
CA GLU A 18 31.75 36.44 11.19
C GLU A 18 30.91 35.39 11.96
N ASN A 19 31.43 34.18 12.19
CA ASN A 19 30.67 33.08 12.81
C ASN A 19 29.32 32.84 12.12
N ARG A 20 29.30 32.79 10.79
CA ARG A 20 28.05 32.59 10.05
C ARG A 20 27.47 31.20 10.30
N ARG A 21 26.14 31.12 10.24
CA ARG A 21 25.37 29.86 10.35
C ARG A 21 24.93 29.35 8.98
N GLU A 22 25.16 30.13 7.93
CA GLU A 22 24.72 29.85 6.57
C GLU A 22 25.86 30.17 5.61
N LEU A 23 26.06 29.29 4.63
CA LEU A 23 27.03 29.49 3.57
C LEU A 23 26.44 28.99 2.24
N VAL A 24 26.48 29.85 1.23
CA VAL A 24 26.02 29.58 -0.12
C VAL A 24 27.19 29.75 -1.06
N LEU A 25 27.52 28.69 -1.80
CA LEU A 25 28.60 28.63 -2.77
C LEU A 25 27.98 28.23 -4.12
N GLN A 26 27.75 29.21 -4.99
CA GLN A 26 27.07 28.96 -6.26
C GLN A 26 27.68 29.73 -7.43
N GLY A 27 27.51 29.17 -8.62
CA GLY A 27 27.83 29.81 -9.89
C GLY A 27 29.27 29.59 -10.38
N ALA A 28 29.56 30.16 -11.55
CA ALA A 28 30.78 29.89 -12.31
C ALA A 28 32.08 30.25 -11.58
N THR A 29 32.07 31.27 -10.70
CA THR A 29 33.25 31.67 -9.94
C THR A 29 33.64 30.62 -8.90
N VAL A 30 32.65 30.01 -8.24
CA VAL A 30 32.86 28.90 -7.31
C VAL A 30 33.27 27.64 -8.08
N ASP A 31 32.67 27.41 -9.24
CA ASP A 31 33.02 26.26 -10.08
C ASP A 31 34.48 26.28 -10.53
N GLU A 32 34.99 27.42 -11.01
CA GLU A 32 36.40 27.56 -11.39
C GLU A 32 37.34 27.38 -10.19
N LYS A 33 36.92 27.80 -8.98
CA LYS A 33 37.65 27.51 -7.75
C LYS A 33 37.69 26.00 -7.47
N ILE A 34 36.55 25.32 -7.51
CA ILE A 34 36.43 23.85 -7.31
C ILE A 34 37.32 23.11 -8.31
N LYS A 35 37.29 23.52 -9.57
CA LYS A 35 38.08 22.95 -10.65
C LYS A 35 39.58 23.13 -10.43
N THR A 36 40.00 24.28 -9.93
CA THR A 36 41.42 24.56 -9.63
C THR A 36 41.90 23.79 -8.40
N SER A 37 41.06 23.62 -7.38
CA SER A 37 41.39 22.90 -6.15
C SER A 37 41.05 21.41 -6.16
N SER A 38 40.57 20.87 -7.29
CA SER A 38 40.10 19.48 -7.42
C SER A 38 39.11 19.08 -6.32
N GLY A 39 38.16 19.95 -6.01
CA GLY A 39 37.17 19.75 -4.95
C GLY A 39 36.95 20.99 -4.10
N VAL A 40 36.08 20.87 -3.10
CA VAL A 40 35.78 21.98 -2.18
C VAL A 40 36.92 22.15 -1.18
N HIS A 41 37.29 23.40 -0.90
CA HIS A 41 38.42 23.71 -0.02
C HIS A 41 38.24 23.11 1.39
N PRO A 42 39.23 22.37 1.94
CA PRO A 42 39.08 21.63 3.21
C PRO A 42 38.67 22.47 4.42
N LYS A 43 39.06 23.75 4.43
CA LYS A 43 38.67 24.72 5.47
C LYS A 43 37.16 24.84 5.65
N LEU A 44 36.35 24.58 4.61
CA LEU A 44 34.89 24.53 4.72
C LEU A 44 34.43 23.59 5.85
N TYR A 45 35.04 22.42 5.94
CA TYR A 45 34.65 21.38 6.91
C TYR A 45 35.06 21.70 8.34
N SER A 46 35.79 22.80 8.58
CA SER A 46 36.08 23.31 9.93
C SER A 46 35.04 24.33 10.43
N LEU A 47 34.06 24.70 9.60
CA LEU A 47 33.00 25.65 9.95
C LEU A 47 31.87 24.98 10.72
N ASN A 48 32.18 24.48 11.93
CA ASN A 48 31.27 23.64 12.72
C ASN A 48 29.97 24.34 13.14
N LEU A 49 29.90 25.68 13.04
CA LEU A 49 28.72 26.46 13.37
C LEU A 49 27.68 26.51 12.25
N LEU A 50 27.95 25.95 11.06
CA LEU A 50 26.99 25.98 9.95
C LEU A 50 25.75 25.13 10.23
N ASN A 51 24.59 25.75 10.04
CA ASN A 51 23.27 25.12 10.01
C ASN A 51 22.78 24.89 8.57
N TYR A 52 23.23 25.73 7.63
CA TYR A 52 22.84 25.69 6.23
C TYR A 52 24.08 25.75 5.34
N LEU A 53 24.20 24.79 4.42
CA LEU A 53 25.22 24.75 3.40
C LEU A 53 24.56 24.48 2.04
N GLU A 54 24.73 25.42 1.12
CA GLU A 54 24.38 25.24 -0.28
C GLU A 54 25.65 25.26 -1.14
N ILE A 55 25.84 24.23 -1.94
CA ILE A 55 26.82 24.21 -3.03
C ILE A 55 26.07 23.80 -4.29
N SER A 56 25.74 24.75 -5.16
CA SER A 56 24.87 24.52 -6.30
C SER A 56 25.42 25.13 -7.60
N GLN A 57 25.01 24.57 -8.73
CA GLN A 57 25.43 25.06 -10.06
C GLN A 57 26.96 25.01 -10.27
N CYS A 58 27.61 23.98 -9.75
CA CYS A 58 29.06 23.75 -9.89
C CYS A 58 29.31 22.42 -10.63
N PRO A 59 29.37 22.43 -11.98
CA PRO A 59 29.59 21.23 -12.80
C PRO A 59 30.91 20.50 -12.54
N SER A 60 31.90 21.16 -11.94
CA SER A 60 33.21 20.59 -11.61
C SER A 60 33.20 19.84 -10.28
N LEU A 61 32.09 19.87 -9.53
CA LEU A 61 31.93 19.13 -8.29
C LEU A 61 31.42 17.70 -8.55
N HIS A 62 32.32 16.73 -8.42
CA HIS A 62 32.05 15.32 -8.69
C HIS A 62 31.84 14.44 -7.45
N GLU A 63 32.32 14.90 -6.29
CA GLU A 63 32.24 14.20 -5.01
C GLU A 63 32.26 15.19 -3.85
N ILE A 64 31.82 14.73 -2.68
CA ILE A 64 31.91 15.46 -1.41
C ILE A 64 32.90 14.72 -0.51
N HIS A 65 33.79 15.46 0.15
CA HIS A 65 34.80 14.88 1.02
C HIS A 65 34.19 14.29 2.31
N GLU A 66 34.82 13.25 2.84
CA GLU A 66 34.38 12.55 4.08
C GLU A 66 34.37 13.44 5.33
N ASP A 67 35.06 14.58 5.29
CA ASP A 67 35.07 15.56 6.38
C ASP A 67 33.75 16.33 6.53
N ILE A 68 32.78 16.11 5.65
CA ILE A 68 31.43 16.67 5.80
C ILE A 68 30.81 16.35 7.16
N LYS A 69 31.15 15.20 7.77
CA LYS A 69 30.74 14.83 9.14
C LYS A 69 31.08 15.85 10.22
N ASN A 70 32.11 16.66 10.02
CA ASN A 70 32.55 17.65 11.01
C ASN A 70 31.52 18.79 11.16
N LEU A 71 30.65 18.99 10.16
CA LEU A 71 29.54 19.94 10.21
C LEU A 71 28.36 19.38 11.02
N SER A 72 28.60 19.01 12.28
CA SER A 72 27.66 18.28 13.15
C SER A 72 26.35 19.02 13.45
N HIS A 73 26.34 20.35 13.31
CA HIS A 73 25.16 21.21 13.49
C HIS A 73 24.36 21.44 12.21
N LEU A 74 24.81 20.90 11.08
CA LEU A 74 24.17 21.13 9.79
C LEU A 74 22.74 20.57 9.76
N GLN A 75 21.79 21.44 9.43
CA GLN A 75 20.36 21.13 9.36
C GLN A 75 19.87 21.05 7.91
N SER A 76 20.47 21.81 7.00
CA SER A 76 20.12 21.81 5.58
C SER A 76 21.38 21.70 4.73
N LEU A 77 21.44 20.67 3.89
CA LEU A 77 22.50 20.46 2.92
C LEU A 77 21.89 20.42 1.52
N ILE A 78 22.22 21.43 0.72
CA ILE A 78 21.72 21.62 -0.64
C ILE A 78 22.89 21.46 -1.60
N LEU A 79 22.89 20.39 -2.38
CA LEU A 79 23.94 20.02 -3.33
C LEU A 79 23.36 19.86 -4.75
N CYS A 80 22.39 20.69 -5.10
CA CYS A 80 21.65 20.52 -6.36
C CYS A 80 22.39 21.10 -7.58
N ARG A 81 22.12 20.56 -8.76
CA ARG A 81 22.69 21.01 -10.05
C ARG A 81 24.23 20.95 -10.09
N ASN A 82 24.81 19.86 -9.60
CA ASN A 82 26.24 19.57 -9.74
C ASN A 82 26.43 18.29 -10.58
N LYS A 83 27.61 17.67 -10.52
CA LYS A 83 27.89 16.38 -11.18
C LYS A 83 28.34 15.32 -10.18
N ILE A 84 27.72 15.31 -9.00
CA ILE A 84 28.09 14.39 -7.93
C ILE A 84 27.70 12.97 -8.34
N SER A 85 28.68 12.07 -8.35
CA SER A 85 28.51 10.67 -8.78
C SER A 85 28.26 9.72 -7.61
N ALA A 86 28.79 10.04 -6.43
CA ALA A 86 28.60 9.29 -5.19
C ALA A 86 28.61 10.22 -3.97
N LEU A 87 27.94 9.77 -2.90
CA LEU A 87 28.02 10.41 -1.59
C LEU A 87 28.93 9.60 -0.65
N PRO A 88 29.69 10.29 0.21
CA PRO A 88 30.50 9.65 1.23
C PRO A 88 29.63 8.98 2.29
N LYS A 89 30.13 7.90 2.91
CA LYS A 89 29.41 7.18 3.97
C LYS A 89 29.20 8.03 5.22
N SER A 90 30.16 8.92 5.49
CA SER A 90 30.09 9.92 6.57
C SER A 90 28.87 10.83 6.52
N ILE A 91 28.11 10.88 5.41
CA ILE A 91 26.85 11.64 5.37
C ILE A 91 25.89 11.21 6.49
N GLY A 92 25.89 9.94 6.88
CA GLY A 92 25.06 9.41 7.95
C GLY A 92 25.43 9.90 9.36
N GLU A 93 26.57 10.58 9.52
CA GLU A 93 27.01 11.16 10.79
C GLU A 93 26.36 12.54 11.06
N LEU A 94 25.73 13.16 10.07
CA LEU A 94 25.02 14.44 10.19
C LEU A 94 23.68 14.30 10.94
N LYS A 95 23.72 14.01 12.24
CA LYS A 95 22.52 13.68 13.05
C LYS A 95 21.49 14.81 13.15
N SER A 96 21.91 16.06 12.92
CA SER A 96 21.04 17.25 12.94
C SER A 96 20.34 17.54 11.60
N LEU A 97 20.64 16.77 10.55
CA LEU A 97 20.21 17.08 9.18
C LEU A 97 18.71 16.83 9.01
N LYS A 98 18.00 17.88 8.58
CA LYS A 98 16.54 17.88 8.34
C LYS A 98 16.20 17.91 6.87
N VAL A 99 17.03 18.55 6.05
CA VAL A 99 16.81 18.71 4.61
C VAL A 99 18.07 18.30 3.86
N LEU A 100 17.91 17.34 2.94
CA LEU A 100 18.95 16.91 2.02
C LEU A 100 18.43 17.02 0.59
N ASP A 101 19.02 17.95 -0.18
CA ASP A 101 18.75 18.11 -1.61
C ASP A 101 19.98 17.73 -2.43
N LEU A 102 19.82 16.69 -3.24
CA LEU A 102 20.80 16.11 -4.15
C LEU A 102 20.28 16.14 -5.59
N SER A 103 19.27 16.97 -5.87
CA SER A 103 18.60 16.96 -7.17
C SER A 103 19.50 17.45 -8.30
N VAL A 104 19.32 16.88 -9.49
CA VAL A 104 20.12 17.24 -10.68
C VAL A 104 21.61 16.97 -10.43
N ASN A 105 21.95 15.69 -10.24
CA ASN A 105 23.32 15.17 -10.12
C ASN A 105 23.45 13.89 -10.97
N GLU A 106 24.55 13.16 -10.81
CA GLU A 106 24.85 11.93 -11.57
C GLU A 106 24.86 10.69 -10.64
N LEU A 107 24.15 10.74 -9.50
CA LEU A 107 24.15 9.66 -8.50
C LEU A 107 23.57 8.37 -9.08
N GLN A 108 24.30 7.27 -8.94
CA GLN A 108 23.85 5.93 -9.33
C GLN A 108 23.22 5.15 -8.17
N ALA A 109 23.63 5.47 -6.94
CA ALA A 109 23.14 4.86 -5.71
C ALA A 109 23.23 5.87 -4.56
N LEU A 110 22.46 5.61 -3.52
CA LEU A 110 22.54 6.31 -2.25
C LEU A 110 23.25 5.40 -1.22
N PRO A 111 24.15 5.93 -0.38
CA PRO A 111 24.74 5.15 0.71
C PRO A 111 23.67 4.73 1.72
N GLU A 112 23.79 3.51 2.26
CA GLU A 112 22.88 2.98 3.30
C GLU A 112 22.89 3.86 4.55
N GLU A 113 23.99 4.58 4.79
CA GLU A 113 24.18 5.48 5.90
C GLU A 113 23.19 6.66 5.91
N ILE A 114 22.54 7.01 4.78
CA ILE A 114 21.43 7.98 4.74
C ILE A 114 20.28 7.54 5.67
N CYS A 115 20.06 6.23 5.84
CA CYS A 115 19.07 5.68 6.75
C CYS A 115 19.40 5.95 8.24
N SER A 116 20.58 6.49 8.55
CA SER A 116 20.98 6.88 9.91
C SER A 116 20.66 8.34 10.26
N LEU A 117 20.07 9.09 9.32
CA LEU A 117 19.63 10.48 9.50
C LEU A 117 18.24 10.51 10.15
N SER A 118 18.19 10.42 11.48
CA SER A 118 16.93 10.32 12.23
C SER A 118 16.06 11.59 12.19
N GLU A 119 16.69 12.76 12.01
CA GLU A 119 15.99 14.05 11.95
C GLU A 119 15.55 14.46 10.54
N LEU A 120 15.85 13.63 9.52
CA LEU A 120 15.58 13.96 8.12
C LEU A 120 14.08 14.07 7.87
N THR A 121 13.66 15.23 7.40
CA THR A 121 12.26 15.55 7.08
C THR A 121 11.98 15.58 5.58
N THR A 122 12.99 15.96 4.79
CA THR A 122 12.88 16.12 3.34
C THR A 122 14.11 15.53 2.67
N LEU A 123 13.88 14.58 1.77
CA LEU A 123 14.90 13.99 0.91
C LEU A 123 14.55 14.23 -0.55
N ASN A 124 15.36 15.00 -1.26
CA ASN A 124 15.22 15.24 -2.69
C ASN A 124 16.43 14.65 -3.43
N VAL A 125 16.19 13.65 -4.26
CA VAL A 125 17.20 12.95 -5.09
C VAL A 125 16.73 12.93 -6.55
N SER A 126 15.84 13.85 -6.92
CA SER A 126 15.26 13.87 -8.27
C SER A 126 16.30 14.20 -9.35
N CYS A 127 16.05 13.77 -10.59
CA CYS A 127 16.98 13.99 -11.72
C CYS A 127 18.38 13.43 -11.44
N ASN A 128 18.46 12.14 -11.14
CA ASN A 128 19.70 11.38 -10.97
C ASN A 128 19.61 10.06 -11.76
N ASN A 129 20.57 9.15 -11.57
CA ASN A 129 20.59 7.83 -12.19
C ASN A 129 20.38 6.70 -11.16
N VAL A 130 19.66 6.98 -10.07
CA VAL A 130 19.50 6.03 -8.96
C VAL A 130 18.64 4.84 -9.41
N ALA A 131 19.21 3.64 -9.32
CA ALA A 131 18.52 2.40 -9.72
C ALA A 131 17.78 1.73 -8.55
N VAL A 132 18.27 1.89 -7.32
CA VAL A 132 17.71 1.29 -6.11
C VAL A 132 17.82 2.29 -4.96
N LEU A 133 16.78 2.37 -4.12
CA LEU A 133 16.82 3.10 -2.85
C LEU A 133 17.30 2.16 -1.74
N PRO A 134 18.03 2.67 -0.73
CA PRO A 134 18.57 1.84 0.33
C PRO A 134 17.46 1.24 1.19
N ASP A 135 17.64 -0.02 1.56
CA ASP A 135 16.85 -0.65 2.60
C ASP A 135 17.15 0.06 3.94
N GLY A 136 16.14 0.33 4.76
CA GLY A 136 16.30 1.08 5.99
C GLY A 136 15.72 2.50 5.99
N LEU A 137 15.14 3.00 4.89
CA LEU A 137 14.47 4.32 4.88
C LEU A 137 13.40 4.46 5.96
N SER A 138 12.83 3.35 6.43
CA SER A 138 11.91 3.30 7.58
C SER A 138 12.51 3.81 8.91
N ARG A 139 13.85 3.91 9.00
CA ARG A 139 14.58 4.47 10.15
C ARG A 139 14.54 6.01 10.20
N CYS A 140 14.31 6.67 9.07
CA CYS A 140 14.09 8.12 9.00
C CYS A 140 12.66 8.44 9.44
N THR A 141 12.34 8.23 10.72
CA THR A 141 10.96 8.32 11.26
C THR A 141 10.34 9.71 11.12
N ARG A 142 11.17 10.76 10.99
CA ARG A 142 10.71 12.14 10.76
C ARG A 142 10.48 12.49 9.28
N LEU A 143 10.74 11.56 8.37
CA LEU A 143 10.64 11.80 6.93
C LEU A 143 9.19 12.11 6.56
N SER A 144 9.01 13.29 5.97
CA SER A 144 7.70 13.83 5.61
C SER A 144 7.50 13.92 4.10
N SER A 145 8.58 14.12 3.36
CA SER A 145 8.58 14.25 1.91
C SER A 145 9.79 13.56 1.30
N ILE A 146 9.56 12.73 0.30
CA ILE A 146 10.59 12.13 -0.53
C ILE A 146 10.31 12.42 -2.00
N ASN A 147 11.34 12.90 -2.71
CA ASN A 147 11.30 13.09 -4.15
C ASN A 147 12.45 12.35 -4.82
N VAL A 148 12.11 11.31 -5.56
CA VAL A 148 13.02 10.45 -6.34
C VAL A 148 12.61 10.44 -7.82
N GLY A 149 11.87 11.45 -8.28
CA GLY A 149 11.44 11.55 -9.67
C GLY A 149 12.61 11.67 -10.65
N LYS A 150 12.43 11.26 -11.91
CA LYS A 150 13.48 11.28 -12.95
C LYS A 150 14.74 10.52 -12.51
N ASN A 151 14.57 9.24 -12.22
CA ASN A 151 15.64 8.29 -11.86
C ASN A 151 15.46 6.99 -12.67
N ALA A 152 16.23 5.95 -12.34
CA ALA A 152 16.17 4.65 -12.99
C ALA A 152 15.49 3.57 -12.14
N LEU A 153 14.69 3.94 -11.13
CA LEU A 153 14.09 3.00 -10.17
C LEU A 153 13.14 2.00 -10.84
N VAL A 154 13.32 0.71 -10.57
CA VAL A 154 12.44 -0.37 -11.05
C VAL A 154 11.35 -0.73 -10.03
N CYS A 155 11.62 -0.49 -8.74
CA CYS A 155 10.67 -0.64 -7.65
C CYS A 155 10.95 0.39 -6.55
N LEU A 156 9.97 0.57 -5.66
CA LEU A 156 10.16 1.26 -4.38
C LEU A 156 10.37 0.18 -3.30
N PRO A 157 11.29 0.36 -2.34
CA PRO A 157 11.54 -0.62 -1.29
C PRO A 157 10.31 -0.78 -0.40
N GLU A 158 10.02 -2.01 0.05
CA GLU A 158 8.85 -2.30 0.90
C GLU A 158 8.83 -1.46 2.18
N GLU A 159 10.02 -1.18 2.73
CA GLU A 159 10.19 -0.34 3.91
C GLU A 159 9.69 1.10 3.75
N LEU A 160 9.61 1.63 2.51
CA LEU A 160 9.03 2.95 2.26
C LEU A 160 7.53 3.00 2.60
N PHE A 161 6.87 1.83 2.63
CA PHE A 161 5.46 1.67 3.00
C PHE A 161 5.30 1.18 4.45
N SER A 162 6.37 1.23 5.27
CA SER A 162 6.32 0.84 6.67
C SER A 162 5.45 1.81 7.49
N SER A 163 4.70 1.27 8.47
CA SER A 163 3.93 2.07 9.43
C SER A 163 4.79 2.96 10.34
N LYS A 164 6.11 2.72 10.40
CA LYS A 164 7.09 3.58 11.11
C LYS A 164 7.20 4.99 10.52
N LEU A 165 6.87 5.16 9.23
CA LEU A 165 6.91 6.44 8.54
C LEU A 165 5.61 7.21 8.75
N GLU A 166 5.34 7.55 10.01
CA GLU A 166 4.07 8.17 10.43
C GLU A 166 3.84 9.57 9.85
N LEU A 167 4.92 10.27 9.47
CA LEU A 167 4.89 11.64 8.95
C LEU A 167 4.94 11.73 7.42
N LEU A 168 5.24 10.61 6.74
CA LEU A 168 5.43 10.59 5.30
C LEU A 168 4.11 10.92 4.61
N ASN A 169 4.07 12.11 4.01
CA ASN A 169 2.86 12.66 3.41
C ASN A 169 3.00 12.90 1.91
N THR A 170 4.22 13.01 1.40
CA THR A 170 4.50 13.27 -0.01
C THR A 170 5.52 12.27 -0.54
N VAL A 171 5.13 11.52 -1.57
CA VAL A 171 6.01 10.60 -2.30
C VAL A 171 5.94 10.97 -3.78
N ILE A 172 7.04 11.46 -4.32
CA ILE A 172 7.19 11.79 -5.74
C ILE A 172 8.23 10.84 -6.34
N ALA A 173 7.78 9.99 -7.25
CA ALA A 173 8.60 9.01 -7.96
C ALA A 173 8.23 8.96 -9.45
N SER A 174 7.83 10.12 -10.01
CA SER A 174 7.50 10.28 -11.43
C SER A 174 8.70 10.01 -12.33
N GLU A 175 8.47 9.64 -13.59
CA GLU A 175 9.53 9.46 -14.61
C GLU A 175 10.63 8.49 -14.15
N ASN A 176 10.21 7.28 -13.74
CA ASN A 176 11.08 6.17 -13.37
C ASN A 176 10.72 4.92 -14.19
N ASN A 177 11.28 3.76 -13.84
CA ASN A 177 10.99 2.47 -14.45
C ASN A 177 10.09 1.59 -13.56
N ILE A 178 9.30 2.16 -12.66
CA ILE A 178 8.58 1.40 -11.63
C ILE A 178 7.50 0.53 -12.26
N GLU A 179 7.56 -0.78 -12.02
CA GLU A 179 6.66 -1.77 -12.65
C GLU A 179 5.46 -2.13 -11.78
N HIS A 180 5.64 -2.08 -10.46
CA HIS A 180 4.64 -2.45 -9.46
C HIS A 180 4.58 -1.45 -8.31
N LEU A 181 3.37 -1.23 -7.80
CA LEU A 181 3.13 -0.50 -6.55
C LEU A 181 2.73 -1.51 -5.48
N SER A 182 3.40 -1.49 -4.32
CA SER A 182 3.10 -2.39 -3.21
C SER A 182 1.68 -2.19 -2.70
N THR A 183 1.03 -3.29 -2.33
CA THR A 183 -0.28 -3.28 -1.66
C THR A 183 -0.22 -2.68 -0.26
N ASP A 184 0.97 -2.65 0.36
CA ASP A 184 1.22 -2.09 1.69
C ASP A 184 1.16 -0.55 1.74
N ILE A 185 0.92 0.13 0.63
CA ILE A 185 0.81 1.60 0.59
C ILE A 185 -0.26 2.16 1.55
N HIS A 186 -1.29 1.37 1.86
CA HIS A 186 -2.33 1.72 2.82
C HIS A 186 -1.83 1.85 4.26
N ASN A 187 -0.64 1.34 4.57
CA ASN A 187 -0.03 1.44 5.90
C ASN A 187 0.49 2.85 6.21
N LEU A 188 0.61 3.74 5.21
CA LEU A 188 1.08 5.12 5.41
C LEU A 188 -0.05 6.02 5.95
N PRO A 189 -0.04 6.41 7.25
CA PRO A 189 -1.17 7.07 7.88
C PRO A 189 -1.29 8.55 7.49
N ALA A 190 -0.22 9.14 6.97
CA ALA A 190 -0.13 10.56 6.62
C ALA A 190 -0.06 10.85 5.12
N LEU A 191 -0.02 9.82 4.24
CA LEU A 191 0.14 9.98 2.80
C LEU A 191 -0.99 10.86 2.22
N LYS A 192 -0.61 11.98 1.60
CA LYS A 192 -1.50 12.95 0.96
C LYS A 192 -1.28 13.03 -0.54
N VAL A 193 -0.02 13.00 -0.97
CA VAL A 193 0.40 13.18 -2.36
C VAL A 193 1.22 11.98 -2.79
N LEU A 194 0.80 11.34 -3.88
CA LEU A 194 1.51 10.24 -4.52
C LEU A 194 1.63 10.51 -6.02
N ASP A 195 2.84 10.80 -6.49
CA ASP A 195 3.13 10.92 -7.92
C ASP A 195 3.98 9.75 -8.40
N LEU A 196 3.37 8.91 -9.24
CA LEU A 196 3.99 7.78 -9.94
C LEU A 196 3.78 7.91 -11.45
N SER A 197 3.63 9.13 -11.97
CA SER A 197 3.44 9.36 -13.40
C SER A 197 4.65 8.94 -14.22
N SER A 198 4.44 8.62 -15.49
CA SER A 198 5.47 8.23 -16.46
C SER A 198 6.37 7.09 -15.94
N ASN A 199 5.73 6.02 -15.47
CA ASN A 199 6.37 4.79 -15.03
C ASN A 199 5.90 3.60 -15.90
N LYS A 200 6.23 2.37 -15.49
CA LYS A 200 5.86 1.13 -16.18
C LYS A 200 4.74 0.36 -15.44
N LEU A 201 3.96 1.04 -14.61
CA LEU A 201 2.88 0.39 -13.85
C LEU A 201 1.86 -0.23 -14.79
N SER A 202 1.54 -1.50 -14.55
CA SER A 202 0.50 -2.23 -15.30
C SER A 202 -0.84 -2.27 -14.55
N GLU A 203 -0.81 -2.12 -13.23
CA GLU A 203 -1.97 -2.17 -12.35
C GLU A 203 -1.81 -1.17 -11.20
N ILE A 204 -2.93 -0.78 -10.59
CA ILE A 204 -2.94 0.05 -9.38
C ILE A 204 -3.67 -0.75 -8.29
N PRO A 205 -3.04 -1.03 -7.14
CA PRO A 205 -3.64 -1.80 -6.06
C PRO A 205 -4.90 -1.11 -5.50
N PHE A 206 -5.94 -1.89 -5.20
CA PHE A 206 -7.20 -1.35 -4.65
C PHE A 206 -7.00 -0.77 -3.24
N GLU A 207 -5.99 -1.28 -2.53
CA GLU A 207 -5.53 -0.84 -1.21
C GLU A 207 -5.14 0.64 -1.20
N LEU A 208 -4.72 1.21 -2.34
CA LEU A 208 -4.45 2.64 -2.45
C LEU A 208 -5.66 3.50 -2.02
N ALA A 209 -6.87 3.00 -2.26
CA ALA A 209 -8.09 3.72 -1.90
C ALA A 209 -8.47 3.60 -0.42
N ASP A 210 -7.74 2.79 0.34
CA ASP A 210 -7.84 2.66 1.80
C ASP A 210 -6.89 3.63 2.54
N CYS A 211 -5.99 4.33 1.82
CA CYS A 211 -5.15 5.38 2.42
C CYS A 211 -6.01 6.51 3.01
N PRO A 212 -5.91 6.81 4.32
CA PRO A 212 -6.89 7.64 5.03
C PRO A 212 -6.83 9.13 4.67
N LYS A 213 -5.67 9.62 4.23
CA LYS A 213 -5.42 11.06 3.97
C LYS A 213 -5.05 11.36 2.52
N LEU A 214 -5.15 10.39 1.62
CA LEU A 214 -4.72 10.53 0.23
C LEU A 214 -5.65 11.50 -0.51
N LYS A 215 -5.07 12.58 -1.04
CA LYS A 215 -5.79 13.68 -1.70
C LYS A 215 -5.45 13.79 -3.16
N ASP A 216 -4.17 13.67 -3.48
CA ASP A 216 -3.63 13.89 -4.81
C ASP A 216 -2.87 12.64 -5.26
N ILE A 217 -3.27 12.12 -6.42
CA ILE A 217 -2.59 11.01 -7.07
C ILE A 217 -2.29 11.38 -8.51
N ASN A 218 -1.14 10.96 -9.00
CA ASN A 218 -0.78 11.08 -10.39
C ASN A 218 -0.20 9.76 -10.90
N PHE A 219 -0.93 9.11 -11.80
CA PHE A 219 -0.52 7.87 -12.46
C PHE A 219 -0.47 8.02 -13.99
N LYS A 220 -0.52 9.25 -14.50
CA LYS A 220 -0.53 9.52 -15.95
C LYS A 220 0.71 8.95 -16.60
N GLY A 221 0.63 8.52 -17.85
CA GLY A 221 1.79 7.98 -18.57
C GLY A 221 2.21 6.55 -18.17
N ASN A 222 1.39 5.83 -17.40
CA ASN A 222 1.56 4.39 -17.14
C ASN A 222 0.74 3.54 -18.11
N LYS A 223 1.21 2.33 -18.40
CA LYS A 223 0.55 1.38 -19.33
C LYS A 223 -0.40 0.44 -18.58
N LEU A 224 -1.49 0.98 -18.04
CA LEU A 224 -2.43 0.19 -17.25
C LEU A 224 -3.20 -0.84 -18.11
N LYS A 225 -3.41 -2.03 -17.54
CA LYS A 225 -4.22 -3.10 -18.16
C LYS A 225 -5.69 -2.72 -18.24
N ASP A 226 -6.23 -2.10 -17.18
CA ASP A 226 -7.60 -1.58 -17.19
C ASP A 226 -7.66 -0.26 -17.99
N LYS A 227 -8.13 -0.35 -19.24
CA LYS A 227 -8.28 0.78 -20.16
C LYS A 227 -9.28 1.84 -19.68
N ARG A 228 -10.24 1.47 -18.82
CA ARG A 228 -11.14 2.44 -18.23
C ARG A 228 -10.43 3.21 -17.12
N LEU A 229 -9.72 2.51 -16.24
CA LEU A 229 -8.90 3.15 -15.21
C LEU A 229 -7.84 4.07 -15.83
N GLU A 230 -7.18 3.63 -16.90
CA GLU A 230 -6.21 4.44 -17.66
C GLU A 230 -6.82 5.78 -18.14
N LYS A 231 -8.03 5.74 -18.72
CA LYS A 231 -8.74 6.96 -19.13
C LYS A 231 -9.12 7.84 -17.94
N MET A 232 -9.52 7.23 -16.81
CA MET A 232 -9.89 7.96 -15.60
C MET A 232 -8.69 8.67 -14.98
N VAL A 233 -7.53 8.01 -14.91
CA VAL A 233 -6.29 8.60 -14.40
C VAL A 233 -5.88 9.84 -15.22
N ASN A 234 -6.13 9.82 -16.54
CA ASN A 234 -5.73 10.92 -17.42
C ASN A 234 -6.68 12.14 -17.37
N GLY A 235 -7.96 11.94 -17.02
CA GLY A 235 -8.98 13.00 -17.16
C GLY A 235 -9.91 13.23 -15.97
N CYS A 236 -9.90 12.38 -14.94
CA CYS A 236 -10.78 12.51 -13.78
C CYS A 236 -10.02 13.00 -12.54
N GLN A 237 -10.78 13.56 -11.58
CA GLN A 237 -10.27 13.92 -10.27
C GLN A 237 -9.87 12.68 -9.45
N THR A 238 -8.88 12.83 -8.56
CA THR A 238 -8.39 11.76 -7.67
C THR A 238 -9.51 11.02 -6.95
N LYS A 239 -10.50 11.73 -6.41
CA LYS A 239 -11.65 11.12 -5.72
C LYS A 239 -12.38 10.09 -6.60
N SER A 240 -12.58 10.39 -7.88
CA SER A 240 -13.27 9.48 -8.81
C SER A 240 -12.46 8.22 -9.10
N VAL A 241 -11.14 8.35 -9.18
CA VAL A 241 -10.23 7.21 -9.36
C VAL A 241 -10.23 6.33 -8.10
N LEU A 242 -10.13 6.93 -6.90
CA LEU A 242 -10.19 6.19 -5.65
C LEU A 242 -11.55 5.50 -5.43
N ASP A 243 -12.66 6.13 -5.80
CA ASP A 243 -13.99 5.52 -5.74
C ASP A 243 -14.15 4.36 -6.73
N TYR A 244 -13.50 4.44 -7.89
CA TYR A 244 -13.44 3.33 -8.85
C TYR A 244 -12.66 2.14 -8.29
N LEU A 245 -11.50 2.39 -7.66
CA LEU A 245 -10.69 1.38 -7.01
C LEU A 245 -11.43 0.73 -5.83
N ARG A 246 -12.10 1.52 -4.97
CA ARG A 246 -12.96 1.01 -3.88
C ARG A 246 -14.07 0.07 -4.35
N ALA A 247 -14.57 0.28 -5.57
CA ALA A 247 -15.62 -0.55 -6.15
C ALA A 247 -15.09 -1.83 -6.84
N GLY A 248 -13.77 -2.05 -6.90
CA GLY A 248 -13.16 -3.21 -7.56
C GLY A 248 -13.29 -3.22 -9.09
N GLY A 249 -13.46 -2.03 -9.71
CA GLY A 249 -13.63 -1.88 -11.15
C GLY A 249 -15.07 -2.13 -11.64
N ARG A 250 -15.69 -1.15 -12.31
CA ARG A 250 -17.08 -1.22 -12.81
C ARG A 250 -17.21 -1.91 -14.18
N GLY A 251 -16.37 -2.92 -14.44
CA GLY A 251 -16.07 -3.45 -15.77
C GLY A 251 -16.63 -4.83 -16.12
N LYS A 252 -17.65 -5.36 -15.42
CA LYS A 252 -18.54 -6.42 -15.96
C LYS A 252 -19.98 -6.01 -15.68
N GLY A 253 -20.70 -5.64 -16.74
CA GLY A 253 -21.98 -4.94 -16.68
C GLY A 253 -23.07 -5.66 -15.88
N LYS A 254 -23.74 -4.89 -15.02
CA LYS A 254 -25.14 -5.16 -14.67
C LYS A 254 -26.00 -4.78 -15.88
N GLY A 255 -26.75 -5.74 -16.42
CA GLY A 255 -27.73 -5.49 -17.46
C GLY A 255 -28.20 -6.76 -18.16
N LYS A 256 -29.05 -7.55 -17.49
CA LYS A 256 -30.09 -8.36 -18.12
C LYS A 256 -31.07 -8.85 -17.04
N GLN A 257 -32.08 -8.03 -16.79
CA GLN A 257 -33.41 -8.52 -16.47
C GLN A 257 -33.85 -9.37 -17.66
N LEU A 258 -34.16 -10.63 -17.39
CA LEU A 258 -34.90 -11.50 -18.30
C LEU A 258 -36.38 -11.22 -18.01
N ASP A 259 -37.04 -10.51 -18.92
CA ASP A 259 -38.47 -10.68 -19.14
C ASP A 259 -38.66 -11.02 -20.62
N ALA A 260 -39.45 -12.05 -20.84
CA ALA A 260 -39.73 -12.70 -22.10
C ALA A 260 -40.92 -12.04 -22.80
N GLY A 261 -40.90 -12.01 -24.14
CA GLY A 261 -42.10 -11.80 -24.94
C GLY A 261 -41.83 -11.36 -26.37
N GLY A 262 -42.11 -12.25 -27.34
CA GLY A 262 -42.56 -11.89 -28.69
C GLY A 262 -41.55 -11.91 -29.85
N ALA A 263 -41.72 -12.92 -30.73
CA ALA A 263 -41.70 -12.97 -32.21
C ALA A 263 -41.02 -11.82 -33.03
N GLU A 264 -40.46 -11.99 -34.22
CA GLU A 264 -40.17 -13.11 -35.14
C GLU A 264 -39.17 -12.56 -36.19
N GLN A 265 -38.28 -13.43 -36.68
CA GLN A 265 -37.65 -13.51 -38.00
C GLN A 265 -37.30 -12.26 -38.85
N THR A 266 -36.03 -12.17 -39.27
CA THR A 266 -35.62 -12.47 -40.67
C THR A 266 -34.09 -12.51 -40.82
N ASP A 267 -33.64 -13.40 -41.71
CA ASP A 267 -32.27 -13.79 -42.03
C ASP A 267 -31.32 -12.65 -42.45
N ARG A 268 -30.03 -12.78 -42.11
CA ARG A 268 -28.96 -13.17 -43.07
C ARG A 268 -27.53 -13.13 -42.46
N ASN A 269 -26.75 -14.10 -42.91
CA ASN A 269 -25.28 -14.17 -43.00
C ASN A 269 -24.42 -14.65 -41.80
N ARG A 270 -24.22 -15.98 -41.83
CA ARG A 270 -22.96 -16.74 -41.95
C ARG A 270 -21.70 -16.30 -41.16
N ASN A 271 -21.20 -17.32 -40.46
CA ASN A 271 -19.81 -17.62 -40.05
C ASN A 271 -19.27 -16.89 -38.82
N VAL A 272 -19.20 -17.64 -37.71
CA VAL A 272 -18.00 -18.04 -36.94
C VAL A 272 -18.44 -18.46 -35.54
N SER A 273 -18.53 -19.76 -35.26
CA SER A 273 -18.53 -20.27 -33.87
C SER A 273 -18.39 -21.80 -33.79
N LYS A 274 -17.18 -22.30 -34.03
CA LYS A 274 -16.67 -23.56 -33.43
C LYS A 274 -15.35 -23.24 -32.73
N LYS A 275 -15.43 -22.83 -31.46
CA LYS A 275 -14.39 -22.87 -30.40
C LYS A 275 -14.77 -21.90 -29.26
N LYS A 276 -15.90 -22.16 -28.58
CA LYS A 276 -16.25 -21.45 -27.32
C LYS A 276 -16.45 -22.37 -26.11
N ASN A 277 -16.18 -23.67 -26.25
CA ASN A 277 -16.34 -24.63 -25.16
C ASN A 277 -15.03 -25.12 -24.52
N ALA A 278 -13.85 -24.62 -24.93
CA ALA A 278 -12.57 -25.01 -24.33
C ALA A 278 -11.99 -23.97 -23.35
N ALA A 279 -12.24 -22.67 -23.54
CA ALA A 279 -11.64 -21.61 -22.70
C ALA A 279 -12.38 -21.36 -21.38
N LYS A 280 -13.68 -21.71 -21.30
CA LYS A 280 -14.51 -21.50 -20.09
C LYS A 280 -14.20 -22.48 -18.94
N GLN A 281 -13.39 -23.52 -19.20
CA GLN A 281 -12.90 -24.45 -18.20
C GLN A 281 -11.51 -24.08 -17.66
N LYS A 282 -10.78 -23.15 -18.29
CA LYS A 282 -9.43 -22.74 -17.87
C LYS A 282 -9.46 -21.56 -16.88
N ASP A 283 -10.29 -20.54 -17.15
CA ASP A 283 -10.43 -19.38 -16.25
C ASP A 283 -11.08 -19.71 -14.90
N LYS A 284 -11.97 -20.72 -14.87
CA LYS A 284 -12.51 -21.25 -13.60
C LYS A 284 -11.49 -22.08 -12.83
N LYS A 285 -10.39 -22.50 -13.46
CA LYS A 285 -9.33 -23.27 -12.81
C LYS A 285 -8.32 -22.32 -12.15
N GLU A 286 -8.01 -21.19 -12.79
CA GLU A 286 -7.11 -20.16 -12.25
C GLU A 286 -7.75 -19.35 -11.09
N GLU A 287 -9.05 -18.99 -11.14
CA GLU A 287 -9.75 -18.40 -9.99
C GLU A 287 -9.87 -19.37 -8.78
N VAL A 288 -9.85 -20.69 -9.03
CA VAL A 288 -9.87 -21.72 -7.98
C VAL A 288 -8.47 -21.98 -7.42
N ASP A 289 -7.42 -21.87 -8.23
CA ASP A 289 -6.01 -21.96 -7.81
C ASP A 289 -5.58 -20.75 -6.94
N GLU A 290 -6.04 -19.53 -7.22
CA GLU A 290 -5.78 -18.35 -6.36
C GLU A 290 -6.52 -18.42 -5.01
N LEU A 291 -7.74 -18.97 -4.98
CA LEU A 291 -8.46 -19.26 -3.74
C LEU A 291 -7.82 -20.41 -2.95
N GLN A 292 -7.11 -21.34 -3.61
CA GLN A 292 -6.27 -22.36 -2.97
C GLN A 292 -4.93 -21.80 -2.44
N GLN A 293 -4.48 -20.62 -2.88
CA GLN A 293 -3.32 -19.92 -2.28
C GLN A 293 -3.67 -19.15 -1.01
N MET A 294 -4.95 -18.87 -0.76
CA MET A 294 -5.47 -18.48 0.56
C MET A 294 -5.69 -19.69 1.50
N VAL A 295 -5.02 -20.81 1.25
CA VAL A 295 -4.89 -21.85 2.28
C VAL A 295 -4.09 -21.23 3.42
N VAL A 296 -4.80 -20.92 4.50
CA VAL A 296 -4.26 -20.63 5.83
C VAL A 296 -3.01 -21.48 6.03
N LYS A 297 -1.84 -20.85 6.05
CA LYS A 297 -0.58 -21.54 6.35
C LYS A 297 -0.74 -22.06 7.78
N ILE A 298 -1.03 -23.35 7.93
CA ILE A 298 -1.17 -23.98 9.24
C ILE A 298 0.24 -23.99 9.85
N LEU A 299 0.56 -22.93 10.60
CA LEU A 299 1.89 -22.73 11.18
C LEU A 299 2.20 -23.77 12.27
N ASN A 300 1.18 -24.42 12.83
CA ASN A 300 1.35 -25.58 13.71
C ASN A 300 0.03 -26.35 13.85
N LEU A 301 0.06 -27.67 13.62
CA LEU A 301 -1.01 -28.60 13.98
C LEU A 301 -0.66 -29.16 15.36
N SER A 302 -1.09 -28.45 16.40
CA SER A 302 -0.85 -28.86 17.78
C SER A 302 -2.04 -29.68 18.27
N GLU A 303 -1.84 -30.97 18.51
CA GLU A 303 -2.76 -31.84 19.26
C GLU A 303 -2.73 -31.56 20.79
N SER A 304 -2.16 -30.44 21.21
CA SER A 304 -2.18 -29.99 22.61
C SER A 304 -3.59 -29.57 23.03
N PRO A 305 -4.00 -29.83 24.29
CA PRO A 305 -5.36 -29.57 24.76
C PRO A 305 -5.68 -28.07 24.62
N SER A 306 -6.57 -27.77 23.69
CA SER A 306 -7.13 -26.43 23.53
C SER A 306 -7.92 -26.06 24.79
N SER A 307 -7.86 -24.81 25.23
CA SER A 307 -8.62 -24.34 26.41
C SER A 307 -10.14 -24.43 26.25
N ILE A 308 -10.64 -24.65 25.04
CA ILE A 308 -12.05 -24.79 24.71
C ILE A 308 -12.32 -26.19 24.18
N ILE A 309 -13.23 -26.90 24.88
CA ILE A 309 -13.70 -28.24 24.51
C ILE A 309 -15.10 -28.11 23.88
N VAL A 310 -15.31 -28.76 22.75
CA VAL A 310 -16.64 -28.89 22.10
C VAL A 310 -17.21 -30.28 22.41
N LYS A 311 -18.34 -30.32 23.11
CA LYS A 311 -19.10 -31.55 23.39
C LYS A 311 -20.19 -31.73 22.34
N VAL A 312 -20.16 -32.85 21.62
CA VAL A 312 -21.14 -33.19 20.57
C VAL A 312 -22.24 -34.07 21.14
N SER A 313 -23.49 -33.66 20.93
CA SER A 313 -24.68 -34.44 21.32
C SER A 313 -25.04 -35.50 20.28
N PRO A 314 -25.51 -36.70 20.68
CA PRO A 314 -25.98 -37.74 19.75
C PRO A 314 -27.12 -37.27 18.83
N GLN A 315 -27.94 -36.32 19.29
CA GLN A 315 -29.11 -35.80 18.58
C GLN A 315 -28.74 -35.10 17.26
N VAL A 316 -27.50 -34.63 17.16
CA VAL A 316 -26.99 -33.90 15.98
C VAL A 316 -26.74 -34.82 14.79
N LYS A 317 -26.54 -36.12 15.02
CA LYS A 317 -26.20 -37.10 13.97
C LYS A 317 -27.21 -37.11 12.82
N ASN A 318 -28.48 -36.89 13.14
CA ASN A 318 -29.58 -36.94 12.18
C ASN A 318 -29.87 -35.59 11.49
N VAL A 319 -29.25 -34.50 11.95
CA VAL A 319 -29.51 -33.14 11.45
C VAL A 319 -28.29 -32.57 10.74
N ARG A 320 -27.12 -32.59 11.40
CA ARG A 320 -25.87 -32.04 10.87
C ARG A 320 -24.65 -32.70 11.53
N PRO A 321 -24.29 -33.93 11.14
CA PRO A 321 -23.34 -34.77 11.86
C PRO A 321 -21.90 -34.22 11.91
N TYR A 322 -21.52 -33.34 10.99
CA TYR A 322 -20.15 -32.85 10.85
C TYR A 322 -20.01 -31.41 11.33
N ILE A 323 -18.98 -31.15 12.13
CA ILE A 323 -18.53 -29.82 12.54
C ILE A 323 -16.99 -29.79 12.54
N VAL A 324 -16.43 -28.67 12.12
CA VAL A 324 -14.99 -28.38 12.21
C VAL A 324 -14.82 -27.05 12.93
N CYS A 325 -13.92 -27.01 13.91
CA CYS A 325 -13.59 -25.81 14.68
C CYS A 325 -12.09 -25.58 14.64
N CYS A 326 -11.68 -24.32 14.49
CA CYS A 326 -10.27 -23.92 14.61
C CYS A 326 -10.17 -22.55 15.29
N ILE A 327 -9.02 -22.30 15.93
CA ILE A 327 -8.67 -21.00 16.49
C ILE A 327 -7.56 -20.42 15.63
N VAL A 328 -7.81 -19.24 15.05
CA VAL A 328 -6.81 -18.51 14.28
C VAL A 328 -6.16 -17.47 15.19
N LYS A 329 -4.87 -17.66 15.50
CA LYS A 329 -4.08 -16.72 16.31
C LYS A 329 -3.50 -15.60 15.43
N GLY A 330 -3.32 -14.41 16.01
CA GLY A 330 -2.72 -13.26 15.31
C GLY A 330 -3.66 -12.46 14.42
N MET A 331 -4.96 -12.77 14.39
CA MET A 331 -5.96 -11.96 13.69
C MET A 331 -6.33 -10.71 14.51
N ASN A 332 -5.98 -9.52 14.01
CA ASN A 332 -6.42 -8.25 14.57
C ASN A 332 -7.36 -7.53 13.60
N LEU A 333 -8.66 -7.46 13.94
CA LEU A 333 -9.69 -6.82 13.11
C LEU A 333 -10.07 -5.40 13.56
N LYS A 334 -9.36 -4.83 14.55
CA LYS A 334 -9.63 -3.50 15.12
C LYS A 334 -9.22 -2.31 14.21
N PRO A 335 -8.14 -2.36 13.42
CA PRO A 335 -7.71 -1.21 12.61
C PRO A 335 -8.66 -0.90 11.44
N GLY A 336 -9.02 0.38 11.30
CA GLY A 336 -9.68 0.92 10.10
C GLY A 336 -10.96 0.17 9.68
N ASN A 337 -10.98 -0.30 8.43
CA ASN A 337 -12.12 -1.01 7.82
C ASN A 337 -11.97 -2.55 7.82
N ALA A 338 -10.99 -3.10 8.55
CA ALA A 338 -10.65 -4.53 8.49
C ALA A 338 -11.84 -5.45 8.83
N LEU A 339 -12.60 -5.13 9.89
CA LEU A 339 -13.79 -5.90 10.28
C LEU A 339 -14.85 -5.94 9.16
N LYS A 340 -15.10 -4.82 8.50
CA LYS A 340 -16.09 -4.73 7.41
C LYS A 340 -15.67 -5.60 6.21
N ARG A 341 -14.38 -5.57 5.85
CA ARG A 341 -13.84 -6.43 4.78
C ARG A 341 -13.93 -7.90 5.16
N PHE A 342 -13.56 -8.25 6.39
CA PHE A 342 -13.67 -9.61 6.90
C PHE A 342 -15.12 -10.16 6.78
N LEU A 343 -16.10 -9.38 7.22
CA LEU A 343 -17.53 -9.74 7.10
C LEU A 343 -18.01 -9.82 5.63
N ALA A 344 -17.52 -8.94 4.76
CA ALA A 344 -17.82 -8.98 3.33
C ALA A 344 -17.24 -10.25 2.67
N THR A 345 -16.00 -10.61 2.99
CA THR A 345 -15.35 -11.84 2.51
C THR A 345 -16.09 -13.08 3.01
N GLN A 346 -16.49 -13.12 4.28
CA GLN A 346 -17.30 -14.22 4.82
C GLN A 346 -18.64 -14.36 4.09
N THR A 347 -19.28 -13.24 3.74
CA THR A 347 -20.52 -13.26 2.95
C THR A 347 -20.28 -13.81 1.55
N LYS A 348 -19.19 -13.43 0.89
CA LYS A 348 -18.81 -13.95 -0.43
C LYS A 348 -18.51 -15.45 -0.39
N LEU A 349 -17.74 -15.92 0.60
CA LEU A 349 -17.47 -17.35 0.82
C LEU A 349 -18.76 -18.15 0.99
N HIS A 350 -19.74 -17.59 1.70
CA HIS A 350 -21.04 -18.22 1.87
C HIS A 350 -21.84 -18.31 0.57
N ASP A 351 -21.80 -17.27 -0.26
CA ASP A 351 -22.53 -17.22 -1.53
C ASP A 351 -21.93 -18.17 -2.56
N ASP A 352 -20.60 -18.32 -2.56
CA ASP A 352 -19.85 -19.13 -3.52
C ASP A 352 -19.63 -20.58 -3.02
N ILE A 353 -18.74 -20.77 -2.05
CA ILE A 353 -18.28 -22.10 -1.60
C ILE A 353 -19.36 -22.83 -0.80
N CYS A 354 -20.11 -22.10 0.03
CA CYS A 354 -21.16 -22.70 0.87
C CYS A 354 -22.54 -22.77 0.19
N ALA A 355 -22.60 -22.58 -1.14
CA ALA A 355 -23.82 -22.61 -1.94
C ALA A 355 -24.97 -21.79 -1.30
N LYS A 356 -24.69 -20.52 -1.00
CA LYS A 356 -25.62 -19.60 -0.31
C LYS A 356 -26.08 -20.12 1.05
N ARG A 357 -25.17 -20.73 1.81
CA ARG A 357 -25.37 -21.30 3.15
C ARG A 357 -26.20 -22.60 3.19
N THR A 358 -26.53 -23.19 2.04
CA THR A 358 -27.36 -24.41 1.98
C THR A 358 -26.57 -25.69 2.20
N THR A 359 -25.29 -25.73 1.81
CA THR A 359 -24.42 -26.92 1.95
C THR A 359 -23.51 -26.85 3.17
N ALA A 360 -23.04 -25.66 3.51
CA ALA A 360 -22.16 -25.42 4.64
C ALA A 360 -22.47 -24.08 5.30
N THR A 361 -21.97 -23.87 6.51
CA THR A 361 -22.16 -22.61 7.24
C THR A 361 -20.88 -22.34 8.00
N ILE A 362 -20.32 -21.15 7.81
CA ILE A 362 -19.13 -20.67 8.49
C ILE A 362 -19.60 -19.63 9.52
N ALA A 363 -19.31 -19.90 10.78
CA ALA A 363 -19.59 -18.99 11.88
C ALA A 363 -18.27 -18.60 12.57
N THR A 364 -18.09 -17.30 12.78
CA THR A 364 -16.87 -16.71 13.35
C THR A 364 -17.25 -15.99 14.63
N HIS A 365 -16.46 -16.17 15.69
CA HIS A 365 -16.73 -15.61 17.00
C HIS A 365 -15.44 -15.02 17.58
N ASP A 366 -15.56 -13.95 18.36
CA ASP A 366 -14.45 -13.45 19.16
C ASP A 366 -14.16 -14.45 20.28
N LEU A 367 -12.93 -14.98 20.27
CA LEU A 367 -12.47 -15.97 21.24
C LEU A 367 -12.59 -15.47 22.69
N SER A 368 -12.38 -14.17 22.91
CA SER A 368 -12.46 -13.56 24.24
C SER A 368 -13.87 -13.53 24.82
N SER A 369 -14.89 -13.63 23.95
CA SER A 369 -16.31 -13.61 24.33
C SER A 369 -16.91 -15.00 24.54
N LEU A 370 -16.15 -16.08 24.23
CA LEU A 370 -16.62 -17.45 24.36
C LEU A 370 -16.40 -17.98 25.78
N LYS A 371 -17.41 -18.70 26.32
CA LYS A 371 -17.34 -19.44 27.58
C LYS A 371 -17.42 -20.93 27.30
N GLY A 372 -16.43 -21.70 27.77
CA GLY A 372 -16.39 -23.16 27.59
C GLY A 372 -17.04 -23.93 28.75
N PRO A 373 -17.39 -25.22 28.56
CA PRO A 373 -17.32 -25.99 27.32
C PRO A 373 -18.44 -25.63 26.33
N LEU A 374 -18.14 -25.69 25.02
CA LEU A 374 -19.12 -25.45 23.97
C LEU A 374 -19.93 -26.72 23.72
N HIS A 375 -21.23 -26.58 23.44
CA HIS A 375 -22.11 -27.70 23.14
C HIS A 375 -22.60 -27.62 21.69
N TYR A 376 -22.27 -28.62 20.88
CA TYR A 376 -22.83 -28.80 19.54
C TYR A 376 -24.01 -29.76 19.64
N ASP A 377 -25.22 -29.22 19.57
CA ASP A 377 -26.46 -29.91 19.92
C ASP A 377 -27.60 -29.57 18.93
N ALA A 378 -28.61 -30.44 18.85
CA ALA A 378 -29.79 -30.26 18.02
C ALA A 378 -31.05 -30.50 18.86
N ARG A 379 -31.87 -29.46 19.02
CA ARG A 379 -33.08 -29.48 19.85
C ARG A 379 -34.31 -29.06 19.04
N ALA A 380 -35.48 -29.43 19.54
CA ALA A 380 -36.74 -28.99 18.98
C ALA A 380 -36.85 -27.45 19.00
N PRO A 381 -37.36 -26.80 17.93
CA PRO A 381 -37.47 -25.34 17.85
C PRO A 381 -38.26 -24.67 18.97
N ASP A 382 -39.17 -25.39 19.64
CA ASP A 382 -40.02 -24.86 20.72
C ASP A 382 -39.35 -24.84 22.10
N VAL A 383 -38.21 -25.52 22.21
CA VAL A 383 -37.40 -25.65 23.43
C VAL A 383 -36.19 -24.70 23.39
N LEU A 384 -35.76 -24.29 22.20
CA LEU A 384 -34.57 -23.47 22.01
C LEU A 384 -34.93 -21.98 22.13
N ASN A 385 -34.41 -21.31 23.16
CA ASN A 385 -34.43 -19.85 23.25
C ASN A 385 -33.15 -19.26 22.69
N ILE A 386 -33.29 -18.23 21.87
CA ILE A 386 -32.19 -17.54 21.21
C ILE A 386 -32.39 -16.02 21.27
N VAL A 387 -31.28 -15.30 21.32
CA VAL A 387 -31.24 -13.84 21.24
C VAL A 387 -30.64 -13.47 19.88
N PRO A 388 -31.47 -13.19 18.86
CA PRO A 388 -30.97 -12.76 17.57
C PRO A 388 -30.33 -11.38 17.67
N LEU A 389 -29.41 -11.07 16.76
CA LEU A 389 -28.75 -9.77 16.71
C LEU A 389 -29.79 -8.64 16.61
N GLY A 390 -29.73 -7.70 17.56
CA GLY A 390 -30.63 -6.54 17.60
C GLY A 390 -32.08 -6.85 18.01
N ARG A 391 -32.37 -8.04 18.55
CA ARG A 391 -33.71 -8.47 18.97
C ARG A 391 -33.70 -8.99 20.42
N LYS A 392 -34.89 -9.08 21.01
CA LYS A 392 -35.11 -9.69 22.34
C LYS A 392 -35.08 -11.21 22.26
N GLU A 393 -34.87 -11.85 23.41
CA GLU A 393 -34.92 -13.32 23.53
C GLU A 393 -36.27 -13.87 23.08
N MET A 394 -36.24 -14.92 22.25
CA MET A 394 -37.43 -15.56 21.72
C MET A 394 -37.18 -17.03 21.40
N LYS A 395 -38.27 -17.80 21.29
CA LYS A 395 -38.22 -19.19 20.83
C LYS A 395 -37.77 -19.28 19.38
N ALA A 396 -37.00 -20.32 19.03
CA ALA A 396 -36.51 -20.52 17.67
C ALA A 396 -37.64 -20.74 16.67
N SER A 397 -38.76 -21.37 17.07
CA SER A 397 -39.95 -21.50 16.22
C SER A 397 -40.56 -20.15 15.84
N ASN A 398 -40.56 -19.17 16.75
CA ASN A 398 -41.01 -17.82 16.46
C ASN A 398 -40.02 -17.07 15.55
N LEU A 399 -38.71 -17.23 15.77
CA LEU A 399 -37.71 -16.63 14.89
C LEU A 399 -37.84 -17.15 13.46
N LEU A 400 -38.03 -18.46 13.29
CA LEU A 400 -38.18 -19.08 11.98
C LEU A 400 -39.38 -18.51 11.22
N LYS A 401 -40.54 -18.38 11.89
CA LYS A 401 -41.75 -17.77 11.30
C LYS A 401 -41.49 -16.33 10.86
N MET A 402 -40.82 -15.54 11.69
CA MET A 402 -40.47 -14.15 11.35
C MET A 402 -39.53 -14.08 10.14
N LEU A 403 -38.48 -14.89 10.11
CA LEU A 403 -37.53 -14.91 8.98
C LEU A 403 -38.20 -15.33 7.67
N GLN A 404 -39.15 -16.27 7.72
CA GLN A 404 -39.96 -16.66 6.56
C GLN A 404 -40.85 -15.51 6.08
N GLN A 405 -41.48 -14.77 6.99
CA GLN A 405 -42.27 -13.58 6.65
C GLN A 405 -41.41 -12.48 6.03
N GLU A 406 -40.26 -12.17 6.62
CA GLU A 406 -39.30 -11.18 6.09
C GLU A 406 -38.80 -11.57 4.68
N ALA A 407 -38.54 -12.86 4.46
CA ALA A 407 -38.13 -13.38 3.15
C ALA A 407 -39.24 -13.22 2.10
N ASP A 408 -40.51 -13.46 2.49
CA ASP A 408 -41.68 -13.30 1.63
C ASP A 408 -42.00 -11.82 1.34
N GLU A 409 -41.90 -10.95 2.33
CA GLU A 409 -42.03 -9.51 2.15
C GLU A 409 -40.97 -8.98 1.19
N GLN A 410 -39.71 -9.42 1.36
CA GLN A 410 -38.64 -9.02 0.46
C GLN A 410 -38.86 -9.56 -0.97
N ARG A 411 -39.40 -10.77 -1.11
CA ARG A 411 -39.80 -11.35 -2.41
C ARG A 411 -40.87 -10.49 -3.07
N LYS A 412 -41.93 -10.12 -2.32
CA LYS A 412 -43.02 -9.25 -2.80
C LYS A 412 -42.51 -7.85 -3.17
N GLN A 413 -41.70 -7.23 -2.31
CA GLN A 413 -41.13 -5.89 -2.54
C GLN A 413 -40.25 -5.86 -3.79
N LYS A 414 -39.46 -6.91 -4.03
CA LYS A 414 -38.61 -7.04 -5.23
C LYS A 414 -39.34 -7.61 -6.45
N LYS A 415 -40.66 -7.83 -6.36
CA LYS A 415 -41.52 -8.40 -7.42
C LYS A 415 -40.96 -9.70 -8.01
N LYS A 416 -40.40 -10.58 -7.17
CA LYS A 416 -39.84 -11.86 -7.61
C LYS A 416 -40.86 -12.99 -7.44
N GLN A 417 -40.87 -13.94 -8.38
CA GLN A 417 -41.72 -15.13 -8.27
C GLN A 417 -41.27 -16.04 -7.11
N ASN A 418 -39.96 -16.24 -6.95
CA ASN A 418 -39.36 -17.12 -5.94
C ASN A 418 -38.59 -16.36 -4.87
N VAL A 419 -38.54 -16.92 -3.66
CA VAL A 419 -37.70 -16.43 -2.55
C VAL A 419 -36.24 -16.48 -2.99
N SER A 420 -35.46 -15.46 -2.62
CA SER A 420 -34.03 -15.40 -2.95
C SER A 420 -33.32 -16.63 -2.38
N GLY A 421 -32.41 -17.25 -3.14
CA GLY A 421 -31.63 -18.39 -2.66
C GLY A 421 -30.72 -18.11 -1.45
N LEU A 422 -30.64 -16.85 -0.99
CA LEU A 422 -30.01 -16.47 0.28
C LEU A 422 -30.93 -16.69 1.50
N HIS A 423 -32.25 -16.67 1.29
CA HIS A 423 -33.27 -16.84 2.33
C HIS A 423 -33.97 -18.22 2.24
N LYS A 424 -33.51 -19.07 1.32
CA LYS A 424 -33.88 -20.48 1.22
C LYS A 424 -32.92 -21.27 2.10
#